data_AF-A0A9D8QNR5-F1
#
_entry.id   AF-A0A9D8QNR5-F1
#
_cell.length_a   1.000
_cell.length_b   1.000
_cell.length_c   1.000
_cell.angle_alpha   90.00
_cell.angle_beta   90.00
_cell.angle_gamma   90.00
#
_symmetry.space_group_name_H-M   'P 1'
#
loop_
_entity.id
_entity.type
_entity.pdbx_description
1 polymer ?
#
loop_
_entity_poly.entity_id
_entity_poly.type
_entity_poly.pdbx_seq_one_letter_code
_entity_poly.pdbx_strand_id
1 'polypeptide(L)'
;AAAGTFGIAPRVGIAVDVGFATEVPGISADQYGELIMGRGPGLTRNADNNPVLLSRIMKIGDRKKIPYQLETGHRSTGGTDTAAIQLSHGGVATALFSIPNRYMHTPVEICDLRDAEAAAKLIAETVASLSPDDSFRPGID
;
A
#
# COMPACT_ATOMS: atom_id res chain seq x y z
N ALA A 1 -6.97 9.88 -9.50
CA ALA A 1 -6.47 8.68 -10.20
C ALA A 1 -7.08 8.38 -11.60
N ALA A 2 -8.39 8.16 -11.73
CA ALA A 2 -8.98 7.45 -12.88
C ALA A 2 -8.66 8.01 -14.29
N ALA A 3 -8.69 9.33 -14.47
CA ALA A 3 -8.40 9.94 -15.78
C ALA A 3 -6.93 9.74 -16.20
N GLY A 4 -5.99 9.84 -15.24
CA GLY A 4 -4.57 9.66 -15.52
C GLY A 4 -4.21 8.21 -15.85
N THR A 5 -4.75 7.26 -15.09
CA THR A 5 -4.54 5.83 -15.36
C THR A 5 -5.18 5.41 -16.68
N PHE A 6 -6.34 5.99 -17.03
CA PHE A 6 -6.97 5.76 -18.32
C PHE A 6 -6.20 6.40 -19.50
N GLY A 7 -5.39 7.44 -19.28
CA GLY A 7 -4.51 7.95 -20.33
C GLY A 7 -3.28 7.06 -20.56
N ILE A 8 -2.69 6.57 -19.46
CA ILE A 8 -1.39 5.88 -19.46
C ILE A 8 -1.53 4.37 -19.74
N ALA A 9 -2.64 3.76 -19.36
CA ALA A 9 -2.85 2.30 -19.40
C ALA A 9 -1.72 1.50 -18.71
N PRO A 10 -1.40 1.79 -17.42
CA PRO A 10 -0.30 1.13 -16.75
C PRO A 10 -0.62 -0.33 -16.41
N ARG A 11 0.40 -1.19 -16.39
CA ARG A 11 0.26 -2.58 -15.89
C ARG A 11 0.27 -2.67 -14.36
N VAL A 12 0.95 -1.73 -13.72
CA VAL A 12 1.10 -1.62 -12.26
C VAL A 12 0.79 -0.19 -11.84
N GLY A 13 0.00 -0.03 -10.78
CA GLY A 13 -0.29 1.26 -10.16
C GLY A 13 0.00 1.21 -8.66
N ILE A 14 0.82 2.13 -8.18
CA ILE A 14 1.15 2.23 -6.75
C ILE A 14 0.50 3.50 -6.22
N ALA A 15 -0.33 3.35 -5.19
CA ALA A 15 -0.87 4.46 -4.42
C ALA A 15 -0.07 4.59 -3.12
N VAL A 16 0.21 5.83 -2.73
CA VAL A 16 0.78 6.16 -1.42
C VAL A 16 -0.23 7.05 -0.74
N ASP A 17 -0.69 6.61 0.42
CA ASP A 17 -1.68 7.32 1.22
C ASP A 17 -1.33 7.15 2.71
N VAL A 18 -2.07 7.80 3.59
CA VAL A 18 -1.91 7.62 5.04
C VAL A 18 -2.79 6.48 5.55
N GLY A 19 -2.29 5.74 6.53
CA GLY A 19 -3.03 4.73 7.29
C GLY A 19 -3.31 5.19 8.71
N PHE A 20 -4.36 4.65 9.35
CA PHE A 20 -4.70 5.00 10.72
C PHE A 20 -3.78 4.30 11.71
N ALA A 21 -2.89 5.06 12.36
CA ALA A 21 -2.06 4.53 13.43
C ALA A 21 -2.93 4.10 14.63
N THR A 22 -2.75 2.87 15.12
CA THR A 22 -3.63 2.25 16.12
C THR A 22 -3.03 2.21 17.52
N GLU A 23 -1.77 2.59 17.70
CA GLU A 23 -1.08 2.71 18.99
C GLU A 23 -1.44 3.99 19.78
N VAL A 24 -2.69 4.43 19.68
CA VAL A 24 -3.23 5.60 20.38
C VAL A 24 -4.27 5.19 21.43
N PRO A 25 -4.37 5.88 22.58
CA PRO A 25 -5.35 5.55 23.60
C PRO A 25 -6.78 5.56 23.06
N GLY A 26 -7.56 4.52 23.38
CA GLY A 26 -8.97 4.41 23.01
C GLY A 26 -9.25 3.75 21.65
N ILE A 27 -8.22 3.29 20.93
CA ILE A 27 -8.38 2.53 19.68
C ILE A 27 -8.05 1.05 19.93
N SER A 28 -8.90 0.16 19.42
CA SER A 28 -8.71 -1.29 19.52
C SER A 28 -8.01 -1.84 18.28
N ALA A 29 -6.77 -2.32 18.43
CA ALA A 29 -6.04 -2.97 17.35
C ALA A 29 -6.74 -4.26 16.87
N ASP A 30 -7.44 -4.97 17.77
CA ASP A 30 -8.20 -6.19 17.42
C ASP A 30 -9.35 -5.87 16.45
N GLN A 31 -9.91 -4.66 16.52
CA GLN A 31 -11.01 -4.24 15.67
C GLN A 31 -10.53 -3.65 14.34
N TYR A 32 -9.42 -2.91 14.36
CA TYR A 32 -8.99 -2.08 13.22
C TYR A 32 -7.72 -2.59 12.51
N GLY A 33 -7.09 -3.64 13.04
CA GLY A 33 -5.75 -4.07 12.64
C GLY A 33 -4.67 -3.25 13.35
N GLU A 34 -3.45 -3.81 13.39
CA GLU A 34 -2.30 -3.11 13.95
C GLU A 34 -1.56 -2.36 12.85
N LEU A 35 -1.42 -1.04 13.02
CA LEU A 35 -0.53 -0.21 12.22
C LEU A 35 0.17 0.77 13.16
N ILE A 36 1.49 0.62 13.31
CA ILE A 36 2.27 1.34 14.33
C ILE A 36 3.29 2.27 13.70
N MET A 37 3.31 3.52 14.16
CA MET A 37 4.28 4.51 13.73
C MET A 37 5.73 4.12 14.08
N GLY A 38 6.65 4.32 13.13
CA GLY A 38 8.07 3.99 13.24
C GLY A 38 8.40 2.51 12.98
N ARG A 39 7.42 1.68 12.57
CA ARG A 39 7.61 0.26 12.24
C ARG A 39 7.55 -0.03 10.72
N GLY A 40 7.63 1.01 9.88
CA GLY A 40 7.56 0.92 8.43
C GLY A 40 6.13 1.15 7.90
N PRO A 41 5.97 1.35 6.58
CA PRO A 41 4.66 1.54 5.98
C PRO A 41 3.78 0.30 6.10
N GLY A 42 2.48 0.51 6.21
CA GLY A 42 1.46 -0.50 6.01
C GLY A 42 1.40 -0.91 4.54
N LEU A 43 1.40 -2.22 4.29
CA LEU A 43 1.10 -2.80 2.99
C LEU A 43 -0.29 -3.40 3.08
N THR A 44 -1.24 -2.83 2.34
CA THR A 44 -2.65 -3.18 2.51
C THR A 44 -3.02 -4.44 1.74
N ARG A 45 -3.54 -5.42 2.47
CA ARG A 45 -4.21 -6.58 1.88
C ARG A 45 -5.72 -6.31 1.83
N ASN A 46 -6.20 -5.99 0.64
CA ASN A 46 -7.60 -5.69 0.38
C ASN A 46 -8.00 -6.06 -1.06
N ALA A 47 -9.29 -6.07 -1.42
CA ALA A 47 -9.70 -6.55 -2.75
C ALA A 47 -9.32 -5.59 -3.90
N ASP A 48 -8.96 -4.35 -3.57
CA ASP A 48 -8.42 -3.36 -4.50
C ASP A 48 -6.89 -3.32 -4.54
N ASN A 49 -6.24 -4.34 -3.98
CA ASN A 49 -4.80 -4.53 -4.01
C ASN A 49 -4.47 -5.91 -4.62
N ASN A 50 -3.48 -5.95 -5.50
CA ASN A 50 -3.09 -7.15 -6.20
C ASN A 50 -2.22 -8.06 -5.30
N PRO A 51 -2.63 -9.30 -5.01
CA PRO A 51 -1.92 -10.17 -4.06
C PRO A 51 -0.54 -10.63 -4.58
N VAL A 52 -0.35 -10.74 -5.90
CA VAL A 52 0.94 -11.12 -6.51
C VAL A 52 1.95 -9.99 -6.35
N LEU A 53 1.53 -8.76 -6.64
CA LEU A 53 2.35 -7.56 -6.44
C LEU A 53 2.68 -7.36 -4.96
N LEU A 54 1.69 -7.49 -4.07
CA LEU A 54 1.88 -7.39 -2.62
C LEU A 54 2.91 -8.41 -2.10
N SER A 55 2.80 -9.67 -2.52
CA SER A 55 3.76 -10.74 -2.18
C SER A 55 5.18 -10.40 -2.66
N ARG A 56 5.31 -9.83 -3.86
CA ARG A 56 6.61 -9.36 -4.37
C ARG A 56 7.20 -8.25 -3.51
N ILE A 57 6.40 -7.24 -3.15
CA ILE A 57 6.84 -6.12 -2.30
C ILE A 57 7.34 -6.64 -0.95
N MET A 58 6.58 -7.52 -0.30
CA MET A 58 6.97 -8.15 0.98
C MET A 58 8.30 -8.91 0.86
N LYS A 59 8.45 -9.74 -0.18
CA LYS A 59 9.72 -10.44 -0.44
C LYS A 59 10.90 -9.50 -0.66
N ILE A 60 10.67 -8.32 -1.26
CA ILE A 60 11.71 -7.30 -1.41
C ILE A 60 12.07 -6.71 -0.05
N GLY A 61 11.07 -6.35 0.78
CA GLY A 61 11.27 -5.87 2.14
C GLY A 61 12.07 -6.85 2.99
N ASP A 62 11.70 -8.12 2.98
CA ASP A 62 12.41 -9.18 3.71
C ASP A 62 13.87 -9.31 3.26
N ARG A 63 14.10 -9.41 1.94
CA ARG A 63 15.47 -9.59 1.40
C ARG A 63 16.36 -8.38 1.66
N LYS A 64 15.82 -7.17 1.55
CA LYS A 64 16.58 -5.92 1.70
C LYS A 64 16.54 -5.37 3.13
N LYS A 65 15.86 -6.06 4.06
CA LYS A 65 15.67 -5.64 5.45
C LYS A 65 15.06 -4.24 5.57
N ILE A 66 14.11 -3.92 4.68
CA ILE A 66 13.35 -2.66 4.76
C ILE A 66 12.07 -2.97 5.54
N PRO A 67 11.81 -2.27 6.67
CA PRO A 67 10.66 -2.57 7.51
C PRO A 67 9.35 -2.25 6.78
N TYR A 68 8.34 -3.06 7.04
CA TYR A 68 6.96 -2.86 6.60
C TYR A 68 6.02 -3.56 7.58
N GLN A 69 4.74 -3.21 7.51
CA GLN A 69 3.67 -3.82 8.29
C GLN A 69 2.63 -4.38 7.33
N LEU A 70 2.01 -5.50 7.67
CA LEU A 70 0.85 -5.98 6.91
C LEU A 70 -0.40 -5.43 7.58
N GLU A 71 -1.23 -4.74 6.81
CA GLU A 71 -2.51 -4.21 7.30
C GLU A 71 -3.66 -4.71 6.42
N THR A 72 -4.87 -4.57 6.92
CA THR A 72 -6.10 -4.83 6.17
C THR A 72 -6.90 -3.53 6.04
N GLY A 73 -7.51 -3.31 4.88
CA GLY A 73 -8.41 -2.17 4.70
C GLY A 73 -9.61 -2.26 5.65
N HIS A 74 -10.05 -1.11 6.18
CA HIS A 74 -11.27 -0.99 6.99
C HIS A 74 -12.56 -1.32 6.19
N ARG A 75 -12.46 -1.35 4.87
CA ARG A 75 -13.50 -1.75 3.91
C ARG A 75 -12.91 -2.74 2.92
N SER A 76 -13.73 -3.63 2.37
CA SER A 76 -13.28 -4.62 1.37
C SER A 76 -12.73 -4.01 0.07
N THR A 77 -13.14 -2.80 -0.30
CA THR A 77 -12.58 -1.99 -1.40
C THR A 77 -12.81 -0.50 -1.14
N GLY A 78 -12.00 0.36 -1.78
CA GLY A 78 -12.20 1.80 -1.78
C GLY A 78 -11.67 2.50 -0.54
N GLY A 79 -11.92 3.81 -0.46
CA GLY A 79 -11.35 4.67 0.57
C GLY A 79 -10.04 5.34 0.15
N THR A 80 -9.34 4.80 -0.84
CA THR A 80 -8.15 5.40 -1.46
C THR A 80 -8.22 5.34 -2.98
N ASP A 81 -7.22 5.91 -3.64
CA ASP A 81 -7.10 5.90 -5.09
C ASP A 81 -6.90 4.48 -5.69
N THR A 82 -6.52 3.45 -4.90
CA THR A 82 -6.29 2.09 -5.42
C THR A 82 -7.51 1.51 -6.12
N ALA A 83 -8.71 1.72 -5.57
CA ALA A 83 -9.95 1.22 -6.18
C ALA A 83 -10.19 1.82 -7.58
N ALA A 84 -9.92 3.11 -7.75
CA ALA A 84 -10.07 3.78 -9.05
C ALA A 84 -8.99 3.34 -10.04
N ILE A 85 -7.76 3.16 -9.57
CA ILE A 85 -6.64 2.69 -10.41
C ILE A 85 -6.90 1.27 -10.90
N GLN A 86 -7.29 0.36 -10.00
CA GLN A 86 -7.49 -1.06 -10.29
C GLN A 86 -8.50 -1.28 -11.43
N LEU A 87 -9.60 -0.52 -11.44
CA LEU A 87 -10.68 -0.67 -12.42
C LEU A 87 -10.36 -0.02 -13.79
N SER A 88 -9.22 0.64 -13.93
CA SER A 88 -8.82 1.29 -15.18
C SER A 88 -8.38 0.27 -16.24
N HIS A 89 -8.68 0.53 -17.53
CA HIS A 89 -8.19 -0.24 -18.69
C HIS A 89 -8.36 -1.77 -18.62
N GLY A 90 -9.43 -2.24 -17.98
CA GLY A 90 -9.71 -3.68 -17.87
C GLY A 90 -8.92 -4.40 -16.77
N GLY A 91 -8.19 -3.66 -15.93
CA GLY A 91 -7.51 -4.18 -14.74
C GLY A 91 -6.06 -3.72 -14.65
N VAL A 92 -5.75 -2.98 -13.58
CA VAL A 92 -4.37 -2.61 -13.20
C VAL A 92 -3.97 -3.36 -11.94
N ALA A 93 -2.76 -3.91 -11.89
CA ALA A 93 -2.23 -4.49 -10.65
C ALA A 93 -1.87 -3.37 -9.68
N THR A 94 -2.59 -3.28 -8.57
CA THR A 94 -2.46 -2.18 -7.61
C THR A 94 -1.78 -2.57 -6.31
N ALA A 95 -1.10 -1.61 -5.68
CA ALA A 95 -0.61 -1.73 -4.31
C ALA A 95 -0.76 -0.39 -3.57
N LEU A 96 -1.18 -0.45 -2.32
CA LEU A 96 -1.27 0.67 -1.39
C LEU A 96 -0.12 0.60 -0.38
N PHE A 97 0.61 1.71 -0.26
CA PHE A 97 1.53 1.98 0.84
C PHE A 97 0.90 2.99 1.78
N SER A 98 0.57 2.55 2.98
CA SER A 98 -0.05 3.36 4.03
C SER A 98 1.03 3.89 4.98
N ILE A 99 1.23 5.20 5.02
CA ILE A 99 2.10 5.82 6.03
C ILE A 99 1.33 5.94 7.34
N PRO A 100 1.77 5.32 8.46
CA PRO A 100 1.07 5.43 9.74
C PRO A 100 0.91 6.90 10.15
N ASN A 101 -0.33 7.32 10.37
CA ASN A 101 -0.70 8.69 10.65
C ASN A 101 -1.62 8.76 11.88
N ARG A 102 -1.35 9.72 12.77
CA ARG A 102 -2.23 10.07 13.88
C ARG A 102 -2.97 11.36 13.57
N TYR A 103 -4.20 11.42 14.07
CA TYR A 103 -5.08 12.59 13.94
C TYR A 103 -5.45 12.92 12.49
N MET A 104 -5.64 11.88 11.66
CA MET A 104 -6.05 12.01 10.26
C MET A 104 -7.30 12.90 10.12
N HIS A 105 -7.29 13.80 9.14
CA HIS A 105 -8.33 14.79 8.86
C HIS A 105 -8.52 15.86 9.94
N THR A 106 -7.57 16.03 10.85
CA THR A 106 -7.54 17.16 11.78
C THR A 106 -6.55 18.23 11.29
N PRO A 107 -6.57 19.46 11.83
CA PRO A 107 -5.64 20.51 11.42
C PRO A 107 -4.16 20.21 11.70
N VAL A 108 -3.86 19.26 12.59
CA VAL A 108 -2.50 18.88 12.95
C VAL A 108 -2.39 17.37 12.97
N GLU A 109 -1.68 16.84 11.98
CA GLU A 109 -1.43 15.42 11.81
C GLU A 109 0.01 15.08 12.22
N ILE A 110 0.26 13.80 12.54
CA ILE A 110 1.59 13.32 12.93
C ILE A 110 1.90 12.02 12.20
N CYS A 111 3.07 11.98 11.57
CA CYS A 111 3.67 10.79 10.98
C CYS A 111 5.16 10.69 11.35
N ASP A 112 5.76 9.51 11.16
CA ASP A 112 7.19 9.31 11.33
C ASP A 112 7.88 9.25 9.95
N LEU A 113 8.87 10.12 9.76
CA LEU A 113 9.62 10.21 8.51
C LEU A 113 10.34 8.91 8.15
N ARG A 114 10.67 8.06 9.13
CA ARG A 114 11.28 6.75 8.90
C ARG A 114 10.32 5.81 8.16
N ASP A 115 9.01 5.91 8.41
CA ASP A 115 8.01 5.12 7.69
C ASP A 115 7.89 5.58 6.24
N ALA A 116 7.88 6.91 6.01
CA ALA A 116 7.87 7.49 4.67
C ALA A 116 9.15 7.13 3.88
N GLU A 117 10.31 7.16 4.52
CA GLU A 117 11.57 6.76 3.90
C GLU A 117 11.59 5.25 3.56
N ALA A 118 11.08 4.41 4.45
CA ALA A 118 10.95 2.97 4.20
C ALA A 118 9.99 2.69 3.03
N ALA A 119 8.87 3.41 2.93
CA ALA A 119 7.96 3.34 1.79
C ALA A 119 8.66 3.73 0.48
N ALA A 120 9.35 4.86 0.46
CA ALA A 120 10.08 5.32 -0.73
C ALA A 120 11.12 4.28 -1.18
N LYS A 121 11.87 3.69 -0.24
CA LYS A 121 12.83 2.61 -0.53
C LYS A 121 12.14 1.38 -1.09
N LEU A 122 11.07 0.89 -0.47
CA LEU A 122 10.34 -0.29 -0.97
C LEU A 122 9.75 -0.05 -2.36
N ILE A 123 9.20 1.13 -2.61
CA ILE A 123 8.64 1.50 -3.92
C ILE A 123 9.75 1.53 -4.97
N ALA A 124 10.87 2.19 -4.70
CA ALA A 124 12.01 2.25 -5.62
C ALA A 124 12.53 0.84 -5.95
N GLU A 125 12.67 -0.01 -4.94
CA GLU A 125 13.13 -1.39 -5.09
C GLU A 125 12.13 -2.27 -5.82
N THR A 126 10.83 -2.04 -5.60
CA THR A 126 9.76 -2.71 -6.34
C THR A 126 9.83 -2.34 -7.80
N VAL A 127 9.89 -1.05 -8.13
CA VAL A 127 9.99 -0.56 -9.51
C VAL A 127 11.24 -1.09 -10.21
N ALA A 128 12.40 -1.08 -9.53
CA ALA A 128 13.65 -1.62 -10.06
C ALA A 128 13.60 -3.14 -10.32
N SER A 129 12.70 -3.86 -9.65
CA SER A 129 12.50 -5.31 -9.85
C SER A 129 11.52 -5.67 -10.97
N LEU A 130 10.83 -4.70 -11.56
CA LEU A 130 9.83 -4.94 -12.59
C LEU A 130 10.46 -5.26 -13.95
N SER A 131 9.83 -6.18 -14.67
CA SER A 131 10.18 -6.64 -16.01
C SER A 131 8.94 -6.56 -16.93
N PRO A 132 9.13 -6.31 -18.25
CA PRO A 132 8.06 -6.44 -19.24
C PRO A 132 7.39 -7.83 -19.25
N ASP A 133 8.07 -8.88 -18.82
CA ASP A 133 7.54 -10.25 -18.83
C ASP A 133 6.76 -10.61 -17.56
N ASP A 134 6.69 -9.70 -16.59
CA ASP A 134 6.00 -9.96 -15.33
C ASP A 134 4.50 -10.20 -15.53
N SER A 135 3.95 -11.18 -14.81
CA SER A 135 2.51 -11.41 -14.69
C SER A 135 2.04 -11.09 -13.28
N PHE A 136 0.92 -10.36 -13.18
CA PHE A 136 0.26 -10.04 -11.92
C PHE A 136 -1.12 -10.71 -11.80
N ARG A 137 -1.38 -11.75 -12.60
CA ARG A 137 -2.62 -12.52 -12.52
C ARG A 137 -2.56 -13.47 -11.31
N PRO A 138 -3.45 -13.35 -10.33
CA PRO A 138 -3.46 -14.28 -9.19
C PRO A 138 -3.80 -15.71 -9.62
N GLY A 139 -3.16 -16.71 -9.01
CA GLY A 139 -3.48 -18.14 -9.21
C GLY A 139 -3.01 -18.73 -10.55
N ILE A 140 -2.03 -18.10 -11.21
CA ILE A 140 -1.38 -18.61 -12.43
C ILE A 140 0.07 -19.07 -12.12
N ASP A 141 0.42 -19.17 -10.83
CA ASP A 141 1.64 -19.79 -10.32
C ASP A 141 1.52 -21.32 -10.14
#